data_AF-A0A229SFA0-F1
#
_entry.id   AF-A0A229SFA0-F1
#
_cell.length_a   1.000
_cell.length_b   1.000
_cell.length_c   1.000
_cell.angle_alpha   90.00
_cell.angle_beta   90.00
_cell.angle_gamma   90.00
#
_symmetry.space_group_name_H-M   'P 1'
#
loop_
_entity.id
_entity.type
_entity.pdbx_description
1 polymer ?
#
loop_
_entity_poly.entity_id
_entity_poly.type
_entity_poly.pdbx_seq_one_letter_code
_entity_poly.pdbx_strand_id
1 'polypeptide(L)'
;MDALIPRPRAEVAPGAVHVPDWLDLDEQRRLVEACRGWRGYRQTRLPNGGVMSVRTVCLGWHWHPYRYSKVTEDGSPVLPFPSWLGDLGQRAVASAYGPSSVYAPDIALVNFYDSAAKMGMHQDKDEASLEPVVSLSLGDACVFRFGNTSDRGRPYTDVDLRSGDLFVFGGQSRLAFHGVPRVLPGTADPGLGLAGRLNITLRVSGLPSSS
;
A
#
# COMPACT_ATOMS: atom_id res chain seq x y z
N MET A 1 20.53 8.57 -15.25
CA MET A 1 20.04 8.64 -16.64
C MET A 1 19.65 7.23 -17.09
N ASP A 2 18.58 6.67 -16.53
CA ASP A 2 17.94 5.50 -17.16
C ASP A 2 17.01 6.05 -18.23
N ALA A 3 17.42 5.86 -19.48
CA ALA A 3 16.85 6.49 -20.65
C ALA A 3 15.61 5.73 -21.17
N LEU A 4 14.58 6.53 -21.50
CA LEU A 4 13.77 6.50 -22.72
C LEU A 4 12.80 5.35 -23.05
N ILE A 5 12.67 4.27 -22.28
CA ILE A 5 11.63 3.25 -22.55
C ILE A 5 10.56 3.28 -21.46
N PRO A 6 9.31 3.69 -21.78
CA PRO A 6 8.19 3.61 -20.84
C PRO A 6 8.00 2.18 -20.35
N ARG A 7 7.87 1.99 -19.04
CA ARG A 7 7.55 0.69 -18.45
C ARG A 7 6.06 0.41 -18.70
N PRO A 8 5.70 -0.66 -19.43
CA PRO A 8 4.30 -0.89 -19.79
C PRO A 8 3.49 -1.36 -18.57
N ARG A 9 2.19 -1.04 -18.59
CA ARG A 9 1.20 -1.69 -17.70
C ARG A 9 1.28 -3.20 -17.90
N ALA A 10 1.31 -3.95 -16.80
CA ALA A 10 1.39 -5.40 -16.82
C ALA A 10 0.36 -6.03 -15.88
N GLU A 11 -0.31 -7.09 -16.33
CA GLU A 11 -1.04 -7.99 -15.45
C GLU A 11 -0.06 -9.05 -14.92
N VAL A 12 0.25 -8.99 -13.63
CA VAL A 12 1.26 -9.81 -12.96
C VAL A 12 0.71 -11.19 -12.58
N ALA A 13 -0.60 -11.24 -12.29
CA ALA A 13 -1.40 -12.43 -12.08
C ALA A 13 -2.87 -12.08 -12.35
N PRO A 14 -3.79 -13.05 -12.51
CA PRO A 14 -5.21 -12.75 -12.75
C PRO A 14 -5.79 -11.78 -11.71
N GLY A 15 -6.15 -10.58 -12.15
CA GLY A 15 -6.66 -9.51 -11.28
C GLY A 15 -5.60 -8.76 -10.46
N ALA A 16 -4.31 -8.92 -10.74
CA ALA A 16 -3.21 -8.15 -10.15
C ALA A 16 -2.47 -7.37 -11.23
N VAL A 17 -2.54 -6.03 -11.18
CA VAL A 17 -2.07 -5.14 -12.24
C VAL A 17 -1.04 -4.16 -11.67
N HIS A 18 0.11 -4.09 -12.32
CA HIS A 18 1.14 -3.08 -12.11
C HIS A 18 1.01 -2.00 -13.19
N VAL A 19 0.92 -0.74 -12.76
CA VAL A 19 0.90 0.44 -13.62
C VAL A 19 2.11 1.31 -13.23
N PRO A 20 3.22 1.19 -13.97
CA PRO A 20 4.42 1.99 -13.71
C PRO A 20 4.18 3.48 -13.93
N ASP A 21 4.93 4.32 -13.20
CA ASP A 21 4.99 5.77 -13.43
C ASP A 21 3.60 6.45 -13.44
N TRP A 22 2.67 5.93 -12.63
CA TRP A 22 1.25 6.33 -12.63
C TRP A 22 1.02 7.68 -11.96
N LEU A 23 1.78 7.98 -10.90
CA LEU A 23 1.77 9.29 -10.26
C LEU A 23 2.84 10.18 -10.89
N ASP A 24 2.44 11.38 -11.33
CA ASP A 24 3.43 12.39 -11.70
C ASP A 24 4.21 12.90 -10.47
N LEU A 25 5.33 13.59 -10.71
CA LEU A 25 6.21 14.03 -9.62
C LEU A 25 5.51 14.99 -8.64
N ASP A 26 4.55 15.79 -9.11
CA ASP A 26 3.83 16.74 -8.25
C ASP A 26 2.77 16.04 -7.39
N GLU A 27 2.08 15.03 -7.93
CA GLU A 27 1.25 14.11 -7.16
C GLU A 27 2.06 13.40 -6.09
N GLN A 28 3.24 12.86 -6.45
CA GLN A 28 4.14 12.21 -5.50
C GLN A 28 4.55 13.18 -4.37
N ARG A 29 4.94 14.42 -4.69
CA ARG A 29 5.28 15.45 -3.69
C ARG A 29 4.12 15.78 -2.76
N ARG A 30 2.90 15.95 -3.30
CA ARG A 30 1.69 16.19 -2.49
C ARG A 30 1.42 15.04 -1.53
N LEU A 31 1.57 13.80 -2.00
CA LEU A 31 1.41 12.62 -1.15
C LEU A 31 2.48 12.53 -0.06
N VAL A 32 3.75 12.82 -0.38
CA VAL A 32 4.83 12.85 0.61
C VAL A 32 4.56 13.91 1.67
N GLU A 33 4.10 15.10 1.28
CA GLU A 33 3.78 16.16 2.23
C GLU A 33 2.59 15.79 3.12
N ALA A 34 1.53 15.18 2.57
CA ALA A 34 0.43 14.63 3.36
C ALA A 34 0.91 13.58 4.37
N CYS A 35 1.79 12.66 3.94
CA CYS A 35 2.38 11.65 4.81
C CYS A 35 3.17 12.26 5.97
N ARG A 36 3.93 13.34 5.73
CA ARG A 36 4.65 14.06 6.79
C ARG A 36 3.72 14.74 7.80
N GLY A 37 2.56 15.20 7.33
CA GLY A 37 1.54 15.81 8.18
C GLY A 37 0.86 14.83 9.14
N TRP A 38 0.75 13.55 8.75
CA TRP A 38 0.16 12.52 9.60
C TRP A 38 1.12 12.09 10.71
N ARG A 39 0.66 12.25 11.96
CA ARG A 39 1.39 11.81 13.16
C ARG A 39 0.95 10.40 13.54
N GLY A 40 1.79 9.69 14.32
CA GLY A 40 1.44 8.36 14.84
C GLY A 40 2.03 7.17 14.06
N TYR A 41 3.04 7.41 13.22
CA TYR A 41 3.86 6.32 12.66
C TYR A 41 4.51 5.51 13.78
N ARG A 42 4.21 4.21 13.83
CA ARG A 42 4.71 3.31 14.86
C ARG A 42 5.10 1.95 14.31
N GLN A 43 6.01 1.27 14.98
CA GLN A 43 6.30 -0.13 14.73
C GLN A 43 5.32 -1.00 15.50
N THR A 44 4.53 -1.81 14.78
CA THR A 44 3.53 -2.67 15.43
C THR A 44 4.20 -3.89 16.06
N ARG A 45 3.84 -4.19 17.31
CA ARG A 45 4.20 -5.44 17.97
C ARG A 45 3.17 -6.51 17.62
N LEU A 46 3.65 -7.62 17.07
CA LEU A 46 2.83 -8.77 16.69
C LEU A 46 2.58 -9.66 17.92
N PRO A 47 1.48 -10.47 17.92
CA PRO A 47 1.15 -11.37 19.02
C PRO A 47 2.25 -12.39 19.37
N ASN A 48 3.09 -12.75 18.40
CA ASN A 48 4.23 -13.65 18.58
C ASN A 48 5.46 -12.96 19.21
N GLY A 49 5.34 -11.70 19.64
CA GLY A 49 6.42 -10.91 20.24
C GLY A 49 7.34 -10.23 19.23
N GLY A 50 7.22 -10.53 17.93
CA GLY A 50 7.99 -9.85 16.88
C GLY A 50 7.56 -8.40 16.70
N VAL A 51 8.50 -7.51 16.39
CA VAL A 51 8.22 -6.11 16.06
C VAL A 51 8.39 -5.91 14.56
N MET A 52 7.38 -5.32 13.91
CA MET A 52 7.49 -4.97 12.50
C MET A 52 8.55 -3.88 12.33
N SER A 53 9.53 -4.11 11.44
CA SER A 53 10.54 -3.10 11.12
C SER A 53 9.95 -1.85 10.46
N VAL A 54 8.80 -2.02 9.78
CA VAL A 54 8.03 -0.97 9.12
C VAL A 54 7.32 -0.10 10.14
N ARG A 55 7.32 1.21 9.91
CA ARG A 55 6.51 2.15 10.70
C ARG A 55 5.21 2.44 9.96
N THR A 56 4.07 2.29 10.63
CA THR A 56 2.76 2.44 10.01
C THR A 56 1.93 3.48 10.74
N VAL A 57 1.21 4.32 9.97
CA VAL A 57 0.07 5.11 10.44
C VAL A 57 -1.18 4.66 9.68
N CYS A 58 -2.34 4.72 10.33
CA CYS A 58 -3.61 4.30 9.74
C CYS A 58 -4.59 5.46 9.71
N LEU A 59 -5.35 5.58 8.62
CA LEU A 59 -6.39 6.59 8.42
C LEU A 59 -7.73 5.88 8.18
N GLY A 60 -8.80 6.47 8.70
CA GLY A 60 -10.17 5.95 8.61
C GLY A 60 -10.46 4.82 9.58
N TRP A 61 -9.60 3.80 9.60
CA TRP A 61 -9.65 2.69 10.54
C TRP A 61 -8.25 2.33 11.01
N HIS A 62 -8.12 2.06 12.30
CA HIS A 62 -6.89 1.63 12.91
C HIS A 62 -6.77 0.12 12.83
N TRP A 63 -5.69 -0.36 12.22
CA TRP A 63 -5.39 -1.79 12.20
C TRP A 63 -4.75 -2.21 13.52
N HIS A 64 -5.40 -3.18 14.17
CA HIS A 64 -4.83 -4.03 15.20
C HIS A 64 -4.59 -5.41 14.56
N PRO A 65 -3.67 -6.24 15.09
CA PRO A 65 -3.56 -7.62 14.63
C PRO A 65 -4.94 -8.30 14.59
N TYR A 66 -5.37 -8.68 13.39
CA TYR A 66 -6.63 -9.38 13.09
C TYR A 66 -7.94 -8.58 13.18
N ARG A 67 -7.90 -7.24 13.36
CA ARG A 67 -9.13 -6.43 13.36
C ARG A 67 -8.89 -4.96 13.06
N TYR A 68 -9.94 -4.28 12.61
CA TYR A 68 -9.98 -2.82 12.52
C TYR A 68 -10.82 -2.19 13.63
N SER A 69 -10.50 -0.96 14.03
CA SER A 69 -11.24 -0.18 15.03
C SER A 69 -11.16 1.32 14.72
N LYS A 70 -12.11 2.12 15.21
CA LYS A 70 -12.01 3.59 15.20
C LYS A 70 -11.11 4.16 16.30
N VAL A 71 -10.57 3.31 17.16
CA VAL A 71 -9.71 3.69 18.29
C VAL A 71 -8.33 3.04 18.16
N THR A 72 -7.29 3.83 18.44
CA THR A 72 -5.88 3.42 18.45
C THR A 72 -5.51 2.67 19.73
N GLU A 73 -4.27 2.19 19.83
CA GLU A 73 -3.75 1.50 21.01
C GLU A 73 -3.74 2.35 22.29
N ASP A 74 -3.59 3.67 22.18
CA ASP A 74 -3.58 4.61 23.32
C ASP A 74 -4.97 5.16 23.67
N GLY A 75 -6.03 4.66 23.03
CA GLY A 75 -7.41 5.06 23.27
C GLY A 75 -7.84 6.33 22.51
N SER A 76 -6.95 6.96 21.74
CA SER A 76 -7.31 8.11 20.90
C SER A 76 -8.09 7.69 19.64
N PRO A 77 -8.90 8.57 19.04
CA PRO A 77 -9.56 8.27 17.76
C PRO A 77 -8.53 8.14 16.63
N VAL A 78 -8.77 7.21 15.71
CA VAL A 78 -7.99 7.11 14.47
C VAL A 78 -8.11 8.40 13.65
N LEU A 79 -7.04 8.76 12.93
CA LEU A 79 -7.07 9.87 11.98
C LEU A 79 -8.19 9.66 10.94
N PRO A 80 -8.90 10.72 10.54
CA PRO A 80 -9.98 10.61 9.56
C PRO A 80 -9.43 10.17 8.20
N PHE A 81 -10.24 9.43 7.43
CA PHE A 81 -9.93 9.13 6.04
C PHE A 81 -10.17 10.38 5.16
N PRO A 82 -9.15 10.92 4.49
CA PRO A 82 -9.32 12.05 3.60
C PRO A 82 -10.09 11.67 2.32
N SER A 83 -11.14 12.42 1.96
CA SER A 83 -11.96 12.13 0.77
C SER A 83 -11.16 12.06 -0.53
N TRP A 84 -10.12 12.89 -0.66
CA TRP A 84 -9.25 12.90 -1.84
C TRP A 84 -8.44 11.61 -2.02
N LEU A 85 -8.21 10.81 -0.96
CA LEU A 85 -7.68 9.45 -1.10
C LEU A 85 -8.71 8.50 -1.68
N GLY A 86 -10.01 8.74 -1.42
CA GLY A 86 -11.11 8.03 -2.06
C GLY A 86 -11.11 8.26 -3.57
N ASP A 87 -11.01 9.51 -4.00
CA ASP A 87 -10.94 9.88 -5.41
C ASP A 87 -9.69 9.28 -6.08
N LEU A 88 -8.55 9.32 -5.40
CA LEU A 88 -7.30 8.69 -5.86
C LEU A 88 -7.46 7.18 -6.02
N GLY A 89 -8.10 6.50 -5.06
CA GLY A 89 -8.41 5.08 -5.12
C GLY A 89 -9.30 4.73 -6.31
N GLN A 90 -10.35 5.51 -6.57
CA GLN A 90 -11.23 5.31 -7.74
C GLN A 90 -10.45 5.41 -9.05
N ARG A 91 -9.60 6.44 -9.20
CA ARG A 91 -8.74 6.57 -10.39
C ARG A 91 -7.78 5.39 -10.55
N ALA A 92 -7.22 4.90 -9.45
CA ALA A 92 -6.31 3.76 -9.44
C ALA A 92 -6.99 2.48 -9.91
N VAL A 93 -8.17 2.16 -9.35
CA VAL A 93 -8.96 0.99 -9.76
C VAL A 93 -9.41 1.10 -11.22
N ALA A 94 -9.84 2.29 -11.65
CA ALA A 94 -10.21 2.53 -13.05
C ALA A 94 -9.03 2.32 -14.01
N SER A 95 -7.82 2.71 -13.62
CA SER A 95 -6.60 2.49 -14.40
C SER A 95 -6.20 1.00 -14.49
N ALA A 96 -6.50 0.23 -13.45
CA ALA A 96 -6.20 -1.20 -13.39
C ALA A 96 -7.23 -2.06 -14.15
N TYR A 97 -8.52 -1.82 -13.95
CA TYR A 97 -9.60 -2.70 -14.40
C TYR A 97 -10.62 -2.05 -15.36
N GLY A 98 -10.46 -0.76 -15.68
CA GLY A 98 -11.41 0.01 -16.46
C GLY A 98 -12.49 0.69 -15.61
N PRO A 99 -13.32 1.58 -16.21
CA PRO A 99 -14.20 2.51 -15.50
C PRO A 99 -15.50 1.87 -14.93
N SER A 100 -15.49 0.61 -14.54
CA SER A 100 -16.71 -0.18 -14.31
C SER A 100 -17.08 -0.49 -12.87
N SER A 101 -16.41 0.09 -11.85
CA SER A 101 -16.73 -0.19 -10.44
C SER A 101 -16.75 1.05 -9.54
N VAL A 102 -17.69 1.05 -8.60
CA VAL A 102 -17.73 2.01 -7.49
C VAL A 102 -16.74 1.52 -6.43
N TYR A 103 -15.51 2.02 -6.48
CA TYR A 103 -14.52 1.76 -5.43
C TYR A 103 -14.58 2.86 -4.37
N ALA A 104 -14.91 2.50 -3.13
CA ALA A 104 -15.08 3.45 -2.03
C ALA A 104 -14.21 3.05 -0.83
N PRO A 105 -12.88 3.27 -0.90
CA PRO A 105 -12.00 2.94 0.19
C PRO A 105 -12.24 3.87 1.37
N ASP A 106 -12.16 3.31 2.56
CA ASP A 106 -12.31 4.01 3.83
C ASP A 106 -11.16 3.68 4.81
N ILE A 107 -10.18 2.90 4.35
CA ILE A 107 -8.95 2.58 5.07
C ILE A 107 -7.76 3.06 4.23
N ALA A 108 -6.81 3.76 4.85
CA ALA A 108 -5.47 3.91 4.31
C ALA A 108 -4.43 3.44 5.35
N LEU A 109 -3.58 2.49 4.97
CA LEU A 109 -2.37 2.15 5.72
C LEU A 109 -1.19 2.81 5.04
N VAL A 110 -0.48 3.66 5.77
CA VAL A 110 0.71 4.33 5.26
C VAL A 110 1.94 3.75 5.94
N ASN A 111 2.74 3.05 5.16
CA ASN A 111 3.90 2.30 5.61
C ASN A 111 5.17 3.04 5.21
N PHE A 112 5.99 3.39 6.20
CA PHE A 112 7.35 3.89 6.01
C PHE A 112 8.37 2.77 6.22
N TYR A 113 9.26 2.63 5.26
CA TYR A 113 10.38 1.69 5.26
C TYR A 113 11.68 2.50 5.24
N ASP A 114 12.54 2.27 6.22
CA ASP A 114 13.95 2.65 6.09
C ASP A 114 14.69 1.63 5.19
N SER A 115 16.01 1.81 5.03
CA SER A 115 16.84 0.97 4.16
C SER A 115 16.94 -0.50 4.62
N ALA A 116 16.66 -0.81 5.88
CA ALA A 116 16.74 -2.16 6.45
C ALA A 116 15.36 -2.81 6.64
N ALA A 117 14.29 -2.01 6.57
CA ALA A 117 12.93 -2.48 6.78
C ALA A 117 12.48 -3.47 5.70
N LYS A 118 11.76 -4.48 6.15
CA LYS A 118 11.17 -5.54 5.31
C LYS A 118 9.79 -5.92 5.82
N MET A 119 8.98 -6.47 4.94
CA MET A 119 7.67 -7.00 5.25
C MET A 119 7.55 -8.42 4.69
N GLY A 120 7.37 -9.40 5.58
CA GLY A 120 7.21 -10.80 5.19
C GLY A 120 5.94 -11.04 4.38
N MET A 121 5.85 -12.21 3.75
CA MET A 121 4.64 -12.62 3.01
C MET A 121 3.44 -12.64 3.94
N HIS A 122 2.40 -11.86 3.63
CA HIS A 122 1.16 -11.75 4.39
C HIS A 122 -0.03 -11.56 3.45
N GLN A 123 -1.25 -11.66 3.99
CA GLN A 123 -2.48 -11.36 3.27
C GLN A 123 -3.17 -10.18 3.94
N ASP A 124 -3.84 -9.39 3.12
CA ASP A 124 -4.77 -8.37 3.57
C ASP A 124 -6.16 -9.02 3.67
N LYS A 125 -6.48 -9.58 4.84
CA LYS A 125 -7.68 -10.41 5.05
C LYS A 125 -8.53 -10.00 6.25
N ASP A 126 -8.19 -8.88 6.88
CA ASP A 126 -8.86 -8.40 8.08
C ASP A 126 -10.04 -7.47 7.73
N GLU A 127 -10.22 -7.15 6.44
CA GLU A 127 -11.39 -6.45 5.91
C GLU A 127 -12.58 -7.42 5.73
N ALA A 128 -13.81 -6.93 5.93
CA ALA A 128 -15.02 -7.67 5.57
C ALA A 128 -15.30 -7.62 4.06
N SER A 129 -14.74 -6.63 3.35
CA SER A 129 -14.88 -6.48 1.90
C SER A 129 -13.76 -7.15 1.12
N LEU A 130 -14.13 -7.73 -0.04
CA LEU A 130 -13.22 -8.29 -1.04
C LEU A 130 -12.93 -7.33 -2.20
N GLU A 131 -13.30 -6.06 -2.07
CA GLU A 131 -12.92 -5.01 -3.02
C GLU A 131 -11.39 -4.88 -3.13
N PRO A 132 -10.84 -4.46 -4.29
CA PRO A 132 -9.41 -4.47 -4.55
C PRO A 132 -8.56 -3.71 -3.51
N VAL A 133 -7.33 -4.16 -3.34
CA VAL A 133 -6.30 -3.42 -2.64
C VAL A 133 -5.56 -2.55 -3.64
N VAL A 134 -5.48 -1.25 -3.37
CA VAL A 134 -4.69 -0.28 -4.15
C VAL A 134 -3.42 0.04 -3.37
N SER A 135 -2.26 -0.07 -4.00
CA SER A 135 -0.95 0.16 -3.39
C SER A 135 -0.16 1.16 -4.22
N LEU A 136 0.19 2.30 -3.62
CA LEU A 136 0.98 3.36 -4.23
C LEU A 136 2.39 3.37 -3.65
N SER A 137 3.41 3.51 -4.49
CA SER A 137 4.83 3.52 -4.06
C SER A 137 5.46 4.90 -4.23
N LEU A 138 6.21 5.35 -3.22
CA LEU A 138 6.89 6.65 -3.19
C LEU A 138 8.30 6.49 -2.60
N GLY A 139 9.29 7.17 -3.17
CA GLY A 139 10.67 7.14 -2.68
C GLY A 139 11.46 5.95 -3.20
N ASP A 140 12.27 5.36 -2.33
CA ASP A 140 13.15 4.25 -2.72
C ASP A 140 12.34 3.07 -3.29
N ALA A 141 12.83 2.53 -4.40
CA ALA A 141 12.27 1.36 -5.02
C ALA A 141 12.35 0.14 -4.08
N CYS A 142 11.50 -0.86 -4.32
CA CYS A 142 11.55 -2.11 -3.60
C CYS A 142 11.32 -3.31 -4.51
N VAL A 143 11.84 -4.46 -4.10
CA VAL A 143 11.38 -5.74 -4.60
C VAL A 143 10.06 -6.06 -3.89
N PHE A 144 8.96 -6.06 -4.63
CA PHE A 144 7.65 -6.49 -4.17
C PHE A 144 7.40 -7.92 -4.62
N ARG A 145 7.20 -8.81 -3.66
CA ARG A 145 6.93 -10.22 -3.93
C ARG A 145 5.44 -10.47 -3.92
N PHE A 146 4.88 -10.88 -5.04
CA PHE A 146 3.47 -11.20 -5.20
C PHE A 146 3.26 -12.69 -5.42
N GLY A 147 2.61 -13.37 -4.47
CA GLY A 147 2.45 -14.82 -4.41
C GLY A 147 1.07 -15.32 -4.83
N ASN A 148 0.76 -16.54 -4.39
CA ASN A 148 -0.53 -17.19 -4.59
C ASN A 148 -1.48 -16.94 -3.39
N THR A 149 -2.71 -17.45 -3.45
CA THR A 149 -3.73 -17.27 -2.37
C THR A 149 -3.71 -18.38 -1.32
N SER A 150 -2.96 -19.46 -1.54
CA SER A 150 -2.99 -20.68 -0.72
C SER A 150 -2.00 -20.64 0.43
N ASP A 151 -0.77 -20.22 0.17
CA ASP A 151 0.31 -20.20 1.17
C ASP A 151 1.39 -19.14 0.89
N ARG A 152 2.33 -19.02 1.83
CA ARG A 152 3.44 -18.04 1.80
C ARG A 152 4.59 -18.44 0.86
N GLY A 153 4.52 -19.61 0.26
CA GLY A 153 5.54 -20.23 -0.59
C GLY A 153 5.43 -19.84 -2.05
N ARG A 154 6.01 -20.67 -2.92
CA ARG A 154 5.96 -20.51 -4.38
C ARG A 154 4.64 -21.10 -4.94
N PRO A 155 4.16 -20.64 -6.10
CA PRO A 155 4.79 -19.64 -6.97
C PRO A 155 4.59 -18.21 -6.46
N TYR A 156 5.56 -17.35 -6.77
CA TYR A 156 5.49 -15.90 -6.62
C TYR A 156 6.25 -15.22 -7.74
N THR A 157 5.85 -14.00 -8.06
CA THR A 157 6.51 -13.09 -8.99
C THR A 157 7.09 -11.93 -8.20
N ASP A 158 8.37 -11.65 -8.39
CA ASP A 158 9.00 -10.44 -7.85
C ASP A 158 8.85 -9.30 -8.88
N VAL A 159 8.38 -8.15 -8.42
CA VAL A 159 8.12 -6.94 -9.21
C VAL A 159 8.89 -5.78 -8.58
N ASP A 160 9.68 -5.08 -9.38
CA ASP A 160 10.33 -3.85 -8.92
C ASP A 160 9.32 -2.70 -8.93
N LEU A 161 8.88 -2.29 -7.73
CA LEU A 161 8.04 -1.12 -7.56
C LEU A 161 8.92 0.11 -7.31
N ARG A 162 8.81 1.11 -8.18
CA ARG A 162 9.56 2.37 -8.10
C ARG A 162 8.66 3.51 -7.61
N SER A 163 9.26 4.66 -7.30
CA SER A 163 8.51 5.87 -6.96
C SER A 163 7.54 6.22 -8.08
N GLY A 164 6.27 6.43 -7.72
CA GLY A 164 5.19 6.74 -8.65
C GLY A 164 4.40 5.53 -9.16
N ASP A 165 4.85 4.30 -8.86
CA ASP A 165 4.16 3.10 -9.33
C ASP A 165 2.86 2.84 -8.56
N LEU A 166 1.86 2.38 -9.32
CA LEU A 166 0.61 1.85 -8.82
C LEU A 166 0.60 0.32 -8.96
N PHE A 167 0.16 -0.37 -7.93
CA PHE A 167 -0.14 -1.80 -7.97
C PHE A 167 -1.53 -2.06 -7.40
N VAL A 168 -2.41 -2.73 -8.15
CA VAL A 168 -3.78 -3.04 -7.71
C VAL A 168 -4.00 -4.54 -7.80
N PHE A 169 -4.51 -5.15 -6.72
CA PHE A 169 -4.87 -6.56 -6.73
C PHE A 169 -6.25 -6.81 -6.11
N GLY A 170 -7.07 -7.57 -6.83
CA GLY A 170 -8.46 -7.84 -6.51
C GLY A 170 -8.92 -9.14 -7.18
N GLY A 171 -10.23 -9.42 -7.12
CA GLY A 171 -10.80 -10.65 -7.69
C GLY A 171 -10.07 -11.91 -7.21
N GLN A 172 -9.58 -12.72 -8.15
CA GLN A 172 -8.84 -13.96 -7.85
C GLN A 172 -7.57 -13.72 -7.01
N SER A 173 -6.97 -12.54 -7.16
CA SER A 173 -5.74 -12.18 -6.46
C SER A 173 -5.97 -11.36 -5.19
N ARG A 174 -7.23 -11.08 -4.80
CA ARG A 174 -7.57 -10.21 -3.65
C ARG A 174 -6.92 -10.68 -2.34
N LEU A 175 -6.79 -11.99 -2.16
CA LEU A 175 -6.21 -12.63 -0.98
C LEU A 175 -4.82 -13.22 -1.28
N ALA A 176 -4.11 -12.72 -2.29
CA ALA A 176 -2.77 -13.19 -2.58
C ALA A 176 -1.80 -12.84 -1.45
N PHE A 177 -0.96 -13.79 -1.07
CA PHE A 177 0.17 -13.52 -0.18
C PHE A 177 1.15 -12.60 -0.87
N HIS A 178 1.59 -11.54 -0.20
CA HIS A 178 2.54 -10.59 -0.76
C HIS A 178 3.44 -9.98 0.32
N GLY A 179 4.54 -9.36 -0.09
CA GLY A 179 5.46 -8.74 0.85
C GLY A 179 6.54 -7.89 0.18
N VAL A 180 7.37 -7.28 1.01
CA VAL A 180 8.52 -6.46 0.60
C VAL A 180 9.77 -7.09 1.19
N PRO A 181 10.40 -8.07 0.51
CA PRO A 181 11.63 -8.69 0.97
C PRO A 181 12.81 -7.71 1.07
N ARG A 182 12.83 -6.65 0.25
CA ARG A 182 13.96 -5.72 0.17
C ARG A 182 13.55 -4.34 -0.34
N VAL A 183 14.04 -3.29 0.32
CA VAL A 183 14.10 -1.90 -0.18
C VAL A 183 15.45 -1.67 -0.88
N LEU A 184 15.47 -0.87 -1.93
CA LEU A 184 16.64 -0.51 -2.73
C LEU A 184 17.04 0.95 -2.43
N PRO A 185 17.93 1.20 -1.46
CA PRO A 185 18.20 2.56 -0.97
C PRO A 185 18.87 3.44 -2.03
N GLY A 186 18.56 4.73 -2.00
CA GLY A 186 19.20 5.72 -2.89
C GLY A 186 18.69 5.69 -4.33
N THR A 187 17.50 5.11 -4.55
CA THR A 187 16.85 5.04 -5.86
C THR A 187 15.74 6.08 -6.03
N ALA A 188 15.32 6.73 -4.95
CA ALA A 188 14.38 7.84 -5.00
C ALA A 188 14.93 9.04 -5.79
N ASP A 189 14.05 9.75 -6.49
CA ASP A 189 14.37 11.07 -7.04
C ASP A 189 14.67 12.05 -5.89
N PRO A 190 15.86 12.68 -5.84
CA PRO A 190 16.17 13.67 -4.80
C PRO A 190 15.15 14.82 -4.72
N GLY A 191 14.52 15.18 -5.85
CA GLY A 191 13.48 16.20 -5.95
C GLY A 191 12.16 15.85 -5.27
N LEU A 192 11.98 14.60 -4.81
CA LEU A 192 10.88 14.18 -3.96
C LEU A 192 11.10 14.56 -2.49
N GLY A 193 12.36 14.77 -2.07
CA GLY A 193 12.73 15.12 -0.70
C GLY A 193 12.44 14.02 0.33
N LEU A 194 12.28 12.77 -0.10
CA LEU A 194 12.01 11.62 0.76
C LEU A 194 13.27 10.74 0.85
N ALA A 195 13.72 10.46 2.08
CA ALA A 195 14.72 9.43 2.34
C ALA A 195 14.03 8.15 2.82
N GLY A 196 14.24 7.03 2.12
CA GLY A 196 13.53 5.78 2.33
C GLY A 196 12.31 5.63 1.42
N ARG A 197 11.41 4.72 1.79
CA ARG A 197 10.22 4.38 0.99
C ARG A 197 8.95 4.60 1.79
N LEU A 198 7.97 5.21 1.13
CA LEU A 198 6.59 5.26 1.59
C LEU A 198 5.72 4.37 0.69
N ASN A 199 4.70 3.78 1.31
CA ASN A 199 3.64 3.09 0.61
C ASN A 199 2.30 3.47 1.22
N ILE A 200 1.34 3.83 0.37
CA ILE A 200 -0.03 4.10 0.76
C ILE A 200 -0.89 2.97 0.21
N THR A 201 -1.51 2.21 1.10
CA THR A 201 -2.40 1.11 0.74
C THR A 201 -3.83 1.47 1.08
N LEU A 202 -4.68 1.57 0.06
CA LEU A 202 -6.10 1.86 0.20
C LEU A 202 -6.91 0.56 0.14
N ARG A 203 -7.91 0.48 1.03
CA ARG A 203 -8.78 -0.70 1.17
C ARG A 203 -10.19 -0.27 1.52
N VAL A 204 -11.15 -1.14 1.21
CA VAL A 204 -12.54 -1.02 1.65
C VAL A 204 -12.71 -1.92 2.86
N SER A 205 -13.15 -1.37 3.98
CA SER A 205 -13.35 -2.11 5.21
C SER A 205 -14.51 -3.10 5.11
N GLY A 206 -15.62 -2.69 4.49
CA GLY A 206 -16.90 -3.40 4.57
C GLY A 206 -17.54 -3.36 5.98
N LEU A 207 -17.03 -2.53 6.88
CA LEU A 207 -17.50 -2.40 8.26
C LEU A 207 -18.53 -1.26 8.37
N PRO A 208 -19.50 -1.36 9.29
CA PRO A 208 -20.46 -0.28 9.49
C PRO A 208 -19.77 0.94 10.11
N SER A 209 -20.19 2.14 9.71
CA SER A 209 -19.58 3.43 10.05
C SER A 209 -19.57 3.74 11.56
N SER A 210 -20.35 3.01 12.35
CA SER A 210 -20.54 3.18 13.80
C SER A 210 -19.75 2.17 14.66
N SER A 211 -18.78 1.44 14.09
CA SER A 211 -18.01 0.41 14.83
C SER A 211 -16.79 0.98 15.55
#